data_AF-A0A9E5RBW2-F1
#
_entry.id   AF-A0A9E5RBW2-F1
#
_cell.length_a   1.000
_cell.length_b   1.000
_cell.length_c   1.000
_cell.angle_alpha   90.00
_cell.angle_beta   90.00
_cell.angle_gamma   90.00
#
_symmetry.space_group_name_H-M   'P 1'
#
loop_
_entity.id
_entity.type
_entity.pdbx_description
1 polymer ?
#
loop_
_entity_poly.entity_id
_entity_poly.type
_entity_poly.pdbx_seq_one_letter_code
_entity_poly.pdbx_strand_id
1 'polypeptide(L)'
;MLSGRRPDGWTLALLAVWVGGMVFMNSWDAVFIPFLIGAEALRRLVRNGTGRLTGQDWLGVLGFGLALGALTLLFYLPWLISFTSQAGGFYFNIIWSTAPQQVLLQFGGFFALLVPFLLVEMVRGWRQVNWLALLLTYLVLFLLIIVAVPLGGAAIYQGLCGDGNLAPRILEDGSQAPPPALQVSACRAQEITFGQVNPNQDQEFWRDCCGAAPKPRPGRGRCCLPWFSSLFVYLGAPGAPHPTCSTIARRPPWLCSSWQRA
;
A
#
# COMPACT_ATOMS: atom_id res chain seq x y z
N MET A 1 13.95 -9.87 -26.40
CA MET A 1 12.86 -10.08 -27.40
C MET A 1 13.01 -9.23 -28.67
N LEU A 2 13.79 -8.14 -28.69
CA LEU A 2 13.89 -7.27 -29.87
C LEU A 2 14.71 -7.85 -31.04
N SER A 3 15.29 -9.04 -30.93
CA SER A 3 16.08 -9.69 -31.99
C SER A 3 15.23 -10.24 -33.16
N GLY A 4 13.93 -9.96 -33.20
CA GLY A 4 13.01 -10.38 -34.27
C GLY A 4 12.66 -11.88 -34.27
N ARG A 5 13.43 -12.72 -33.56
CA ARG A 5 13.16 -14.17 -33.43
C ARG A 5 11.87 -14.41 -32.65
N ARG A 6 11.13 -15.45 -33.06
CA ARG A 6 9.98 -15.93 -32.28
C ARG A 6 10.51 -16.52 -30.97
N PRO A 7 9.85 -16.27 -29.82
CA PRO A 7 10.21 -16.93 -28.58
C PRO A 7 10.03 -18.44 -28.78
N ASP A 8 11.09 -19.19 -28.52
CA ASP A 8 11.06 -20.64 -28.42
C ASP A 8 10.34 -21.07 -27.15
N GLY A 9 9.85 -22.32 -27.12
CA GLY A 9 9.09 -22.83 -25.99
C GLY A 9 9.85 -22.78 -24.67
N TRP A 10 11.18 -22.93 -24.70
CA TRP A 10 12.03 -22.82 -23.52
C TRP A 10 12.11 -21.39 -22.99
N THR A 11 12.31 -20.39 -23.86
CA THR A 11 12.22 -18.97 -23.45
C THR A 11 10.86 -18.66 -22.83
N LEU A 12 9.77 -19.18 -23.41
CA LEU A 12 8.44 -18.99 -22.84
C LEU A 12 8.30 -19.63 -21.45
N ALA A 13 8.84 -20.83 -21.25
CA ALA A 13 8.84 -21.51 -19.96
C ALA A 13 9.67 -20.73 -18.92
N LEU A 14 10.86 -20.25 -19.28
CA LEU A 14 11.68 -19.42 -18.40
C LEU A 14 10.98 -18.11 -18.01
N LEU A 15 10.30 -17.47 -18.96
CA LEU A 15 9.50 -16.27 -18.68
C LEU A 15 8.33 -16.59 -17.75
N ALA A 16 7.64 -17.72 -17.95
CA ALA A 16 6.57 -18.15 -17.06
C ALA A 16 7.06 -18.45 -15.64
N VAL A 17 8.22 -19.12 -15.50
CA VAL A 17 8.86 -19.37 -14.20
C VAL A 17 9.26 -18.06 -13.54
N TRP A 18 9.86 -17.13 -14.29
CA TRP A 18 10.30 -15.83 -13.77
C TRP A 18 9.12 -14.95 -13.35
N VAL A 19 8.13 -14.76 -14.22
CA VAL A 19 6.91 -14.00 -13.92
C VAL A 19 6.16 -14.62 -12.76
N GLY A 20 5.95 -15.94 -12.78
CA GLY A 20 5.29 -16.63 -11.70
C GLY A 20 6.06 -16.54 -10.38
N GLY A 21 7.39 -16.52 -10.44
CA GLY A 21 8.24 -16.34 -9.26
C GLY A 21 8.10 -14.95 -8.65
N MET A 22 8.02 -13.92 -9.49
CA MET A 22 7.71 -12.57 -9.02
C MET A 22 6.29 -12.47 -8.45
N VAL A 23 5.29 -13.03 -9.14
CA VAL A 23 3.89 -13.08 -8.65
C VAL A 23 3.79 -13.82 -7.31
N PHE A 24 4.57 -14.89 -7.14
CA PHE A 24 4.67 -15.65 -5.91
C PHE A 24 5.27 -14.83 -4.76
N MET A 25 6.32 -14.06 -5.03
CA MET A 25 6.93 -13.17 -4.04
C MET A 25 6.03 -11.98 -3.71
N ASN A 26 5.32 -11.46 -4.71
CA ASN A 26 4.43 -10.32 -4.59
C ASN A 26 3.35 -10.39 -5.68
N SER A 27 2.10 -10.64 -5.28
CA SER A 27 0.98 -10.76 -6.23
C SER A 27 0.79 -9.51 -7.10
N TRP A 28 1.24 -8.33 -6.65
CA TRP A 28 1.19 -7.10 -7.45
C TRP A 28 2.10 -7.13 -8.68
N ASP A 29 3.15 -7.96 -8.67
CA ASP A 29 4.09 -8.12 -9.78
C ASP A 29 3.46 -8.84 -10.98
N ALA A 30 2.21 -9.32 -10.87
CA ALA A 30 1.41 -9.73 -12.01
C ALA A 30 1.28 -8.62 -13.09
N VAL A 31 1.50 -7.36 -12.72
CA VAL A 31 1.57 -6.23 -13.66
C VAL A 31 2.66 -6.39 -14.73
N PHE A 32 3.66 -7.25 -14.52
CA PHE A 32 4.68 -7.54 -15.55
C PHE A 32 4.14 -8.37 -16.72
N ILE A 33 3.03 -9.09 -16.56
CA ILE A 33 2.39 -9.85 -17.65
C ILE A 33 1.98 -8.93 -18.82
N PRO A 34 1.17 -7.86 -18.61
CA PRO A 34 0.81 -6.96 -19.70
C PRO A 34 2.03 -6.24 -20.30
N PHE A 35 3.09 -5.97 -19.53
CA PHE A 35 4.34 -5.44 -20.10
C PHE A 35 5.01 -6.42 -21.06
N LEU A 36 5.07 -7.71 -20.74
CA LEU A 36 5.60 -8.74 -21.63
C LEU A 36 4.73 -8.93 -22.88
N ILE A 37 3.40 -8.90 -22.72
CA ILE A 37 2.45 -8.94 -23.85
C ILE A 37 2.66 -7.71 -24.75
N GLY A 38 2.82 -6.52 -24.16
CA GLY A 38 3.11 -5.28 -24.87
C GLY A 38 4.44 -5.33 -25.62
N ALA A 39 5.48 -5.92 -25.01
CA ALA A 39 6.77 -6.13 -25.66
C ALA A 39 6.68 -7.07 -26.86
N GLU A 40 5.87 -8.14 -26.77
CA GLU A 40 5.60 -9.05 -27.88
C GLU A 40 4.80 -8.37 -29.01
N ALA A 41 3.81 -7.54 -28.66
CA ALA A 41 3.07 -6.73 -29.62
C ALA A 41 3.99 -5.74 -30.35
N LEU A 42 4.84 -5.03 -29.60
CA LEU A 42 5.83 -4.11 -30.17
C LEU A 42 6.83 -4.84 -31.08
N ARG A 43 7.31 -6.03 -30.68
CA ARG A 43 8.20 -6.85 -31.51
C ARG A 43 7.57 -7.19 -32.86
N ARG A 44 6.27 -7.55 -32.88
CA ARG A 44 5.54 -7.83 -34.12
C ARG A 44 5.33 -6.58 -34.96
N LEU A 45 4.98 -5.47 -34.32
CA LEU A 45 4.82 -4.18 -34.98
C LEU A 45 6.10 -3.76 -35.72
N VAL A 46 7.25 -3.86 -35.05
CA VAL A 46 8.57 -3.56 -35.64
C VAL A 46 8.91 -4.53 -36.77
N ARG A 47 8.64 -5.83 -36.59
CA ARG A 47 8.94 -6.86 -37.61
C ARG A 47 8.12 -6.69 -38.89
N ASN A 48 6.88 -6.23 -38.79
CA ASN A 48 6.02 -6.05 -39.95
C ASN A 48 6.39 -4.85 -40.81
N GLY A 49 7.06 -3.84 -40.25
CA GLY A 49 7.49 -2.63 -40.98
C GLY A 49 6.35 -1.72 -41.48
N THR A 50 5.09 -2.15 -41.40
CA THR A 50 3.90 -1.42 -41.87
C THR A 50 3.38 -0.40 -40.86
N GLY A 51 3.94 -0.36 -39.64
CA GLY A 51 3.46 0.51 -38.57
C GLY A 51 2.08 0.16 -38.02
N ARG A 52 1.52 -1.01 -38.38
CA ARG A 52 0.23 -1.51 -37.87
C ARG A 52 0.31 -3.00 -37.55
N LEU A 53 -0.43 -3.42 -36.53
CA LEU A 53 -0.63 -4.83 -36.19
C LEU A 53 -1.75 -5.42 -37.07
N THR A 54 -1.48 -6.54 -37.73
CA THR A 54 -2.51 -7.27 -38.48
C THR A 54 -3.38 -8.09 -37.53
N GLY A 55 -4.53 -8.57 -38.01
CA GLY A 55 -5.38 -9.47 -37.22
C GLY A 55 -4.65 -10.74 -36.77
N GLN A 56 -3.74 -11.27 -37.62
CA GLN A 56 -2.91 -12.42 -37.29
C GLN A 56 -1.89 -12.11 -36.18
N ASP A 57 -1.40 -10.87 -36.12
CA ASP A 57 -0.50 -10.45 -35.04
C ASP A 57 -1.23 -10.36 -33.71
N TRP A 58 -2.44 -9.80 -33.71
CA TRP A 58 -3.29 -9.77 -32.52
C TRP A 58 -3.58 -11.17 -31.99
N LEU A 59 -3.92 -12.12 -32.88
CA LEU A 59 -4.11 -13.52 -32.50
C LEU A 59 -2.83 -14.11 -31.89
N GLY A 60 -1.66 -13.76 -32.44
CA GLY A 60 -0.37 -14.20 -31.93
C GLY A 60 0.01 -13.58 -30.58
N VAL A 61 -0.31 -12.30 -30.35
CA VAL A 61 -0.13 -11.61 -29.07
C VAL A 61 -1.05 -12.23 -28.01
N LEU A 62 -2.31 -12.47 -28.36
CA LEU A 62 -3.27 -13.12 -27.48
C LEU A 62 -2.82 -14.55 -27.14
N GLY A 63 -2.42 -15.33 -28.14
CA GLY A 63 -1.89 -16.68 -27.94
C GLY A 63 -0.65 -16.71 -27.05
N PHE A 64 0.26 -15.75 -27.22
CA PHE A 64 1.43 -15.59 -26.35
C PHE A 64 1.01 -15.27 -24.90
N GLY A 65 0.11 -14.30 -24.71
CA GLY A 65 -0.38 -13.92 -23.38
C GLY A 65 -1.10 -15.07 -22.67
N LEU A 66 -1.95 -15.80 -23.39
CA LEU A 66 -2.64 -16.99 -22.87
C LEU A 66 -1.65 -18.10 -22.50
N ALA A 67 -0.66 -18.38 -23.36
CA ALA A 67 0.32 -19.42 -23.08
C ALA A 67 1.21 -19.05 -21.88
N LEU A 68 1.66 -17.80 -21.80
CA LEU A 68 2.44 -17.28 -20.66
C LEU A 68 1.62 -17.35 -19.37
N GLY A 69 0.38 -16.88 -19.40
CA GLY A 69 -0.53 -16.88 -18.25
C GLY A 69 -0.88 -18.30 -17.80
N ALA A 70 -1.18 -19.21 -18.72
CA ALA A 70 -1.50 -20.61 -18.43
C ALA A 70 -0.29 -21.36 -17.84
N LEU A 71 0.92 -21.17 -18.40
CA LEU A 71 2.14 -21.77 -17.84
C LEU A 71 2.47 -21.21 -16.46
N THR A 72 2.32 -19.90 -16.27
CA THR A 72 2.50 -19.25 -14.97
C THR A 72 1.52 -19.83 -13.95
N LEU A 73 0.24 -19.92 -14.32
CA LEU A 73 -0.80 -20.51 -13.48
C LEU A 73 -0.48 -21.96 -13.16
N LEU A 74 -0.08 -22.76 -14.15
CA LEU A 74 0.23 -24.18 -13.97
C LEU A 74 1.41 -24.40 -13.03
N PHE A 75 2.52 -23.68 -13.20
CA PHE A 75 3.72 -23.83 -12.38
C PHE A 75 3.51 -23.37 -10.93
N TYR A 76 2.62 -22.39 -10.71
CA TYR A 76 2.37 -21.82 -9.39
C TYR A 76 1.00 -22.21 -8.81
N LEU A 77 0.25 -23.10 -9.48
CA LEU A 77 -1.06 -23.57 -9.07
C LEU A 77 -1.06 -24.15 -7.64
N PRO A 78 -0.08 -25.01 -7.26
CA PRO A 78 -0.06 -25.57 -5.91
C PRO A 78 0.00 -24.49 -4.82
N TRP A 79 0.74 -23.40 -5.08
CA TRP A 79 0.82 -22.28 -4.16
C TRP A 79 -0.45 -21.43 -4.17
N LEU A 80 -1.02 -21.15 -5.35
CA LEU A 80 -2.27 -20.40 -5.48
C LEU A 80 -3.43 -21.07 -4.74
N ILE A 81 -3.50 -22.41 -4.76
CA ILE A 81 -4.51 -23.17 -4.03
C ILE A 81 -4.23 -23.16 -2.52
N SER A 82 -2.96 -23.20 -2.13
CA SER A 82 -2.57 -23.28 -0.71
C SER A 82 -2.77 -21.95 0.04
N PHE A 83 -2.88 -20.81 -0.66
CA PHE A 83 -3.09 -19.46 -0.08
C PHE A 83 -2.19 -19.10 1.11
N THR A 84 -1.09 -19.84 1.33
CA THR A 84 -0.05 -19.51 2.30
C THR A 84 0.85 -18.43 1.73
N SER A 85 0.26 -17.36 1.18
CA SER A 85 1.00 -16.15 0.89
C SER A 85 1.37 -15.54 2.24
N GLN A 86 2.67 -15.36 2.47
CA GLN A 86 3.20 -14.76 3.69
C GLN A 86 2.67 -13.32 3.93
N ALA A 87 2.03 -12.71 2.92
CA ALA A 87 1.48 -11.36 2.98
C ALA A 87 0.02 -11.26 3.49
N GLY A 88 -0.61 -12.35 3.93
CA GLY A 88 -1.93 -12.28 4.59
C GLY A 88 -3.10 -11.88 3.69
N GLY A 89 -2.93 -11.95 2.37
CA GLY A 89 -3.97 -11.65 1.38
C GLY A 89 -3.65 -10.44 0.50
N PHE A 90 -4.61 -10.05 -0.33
CA PHE A 90 -4.51 -8.91 -1.25
C PHE A 90 -4.80 -7.61 -0.49
N TYR A 91 -3.83 -7.14 0.30
CA TYR A 91 -3.97 -5.87 1.02
C TYR A 91 -3.36 -4.74 0.20
N PHE A 92 -4.20 -3.81 -0.26
CA PHE A 92 -3.72 -2.57 -0.86
C PHE A 92 -3.04 -1.75 0.22
N ASN A 93 -1.70 -1.73 0.23
CA ASN A 93 -0.93 -0.90 1.13
C ASN A 93 -0.97 0.58 0.68
N ILE A 94 -2.14 1.21 0.78
CA ILE A 94 -2.32 2.65 0.51
C ILE A 94 -1.94 3.47 1.75
N ILE A 95 -2.03 2.87 2.94
CA ILE A 95 -1.85 3.56 4.23
C ILE A 95 -0.36 3.71 4.60
N TRP A 96 0.47 2.70 4.31
CA TRP A 96 1.89 2.69 4.66
C TRP A 96 2.74 2.72 3.40
N SER A 97 2.83 3.90 2.79
CA SER A 97 3.72 4.14 1.65
C SER A 97 5.13 3.66 1.99
N THR A 98 5.67 2.76 1.16
CA THR A 98 7.01 2.20 1.33
C THR A 98 8.02 3.35 1.31
N ALA A 99 8.84 3.45 2.36
CA ALA A 99 9.78 4.56 2.46
C ALA A 99 10.72 4.56 1.24
N PRO A 100 11.08 5.72 0.68
CA PRO A 100 11.89 5.78 -0.54
C PRO A 100 13.24 5.05 -0.38
N GLN A 101 13.79 4.98 0.83
CA GLN A 101 14.99 4.21 1.13
C GLN A 101 14.79 2.70 0.93
N GLN A 102 13.62 2.17 1.30
CA GLN A 102 13.29 0.75 1.11
C GLN A 102 13.11 0.42 -0.38
N VAL A 103 12.46 1.30 -1.13
CA VAL A 103 12.36 1.18 -2.60
C VAL A 103 13.75 1.18 -3.23
N LEU A 104 14.64 2.08 -2.78
CA LEU A 104 16.01 2.13 -3.28
C LEU A 104 16.83 0.90 -2.88
N LEU A 105 16.61 0.31 -1.70
CA LEU A 105 17.29 -0.93 -1.31
C LEU A 105 16.82 -2.11 -2.16
N GLN A 106 15.54 -2.18 -2.50
CA GLN A 106 14.97 -3.29 -3.26
C GLN A 106 15.22 -3.17 -4.78
N PHE A 107 15.14 -1.95 -5.32
CA PHE A 107 15.23 -1.68 -6.77
C PHE A 107 16.46 -0.86 -7.18
N GLY A 108 17.32 -0.45 -6.24
CA GLY A 108 18.45 0.44 -6.54
C GLY A 108 19.44 -0.14 -7.53
N GLY A 109 19.76 -1.44 -7.42
CA GLY A 109 20.60 -2.13 -8.40
C GLY A 109 19.98 -2.12 -9.80
N PHE A 110 18.67 -2.28 -9.89
CA PHE A 110 17.94 -2.18 -11.15
C PHE A 110 17.93 -0.74 -11.69
N PHE A 111 17.67 0.28 -10.86
CA PHE A 111 17.72 1.68 -11.28
C PHE A 111 19.12 2.12 -11.74
N ALA A 112 20.18 1.62 -11.09
CA ALA A 112 21.55 1.91 -11.49
C ALA A 112 21.87 1.45 -12.92
N LEU A 113 21.21 0.39 -13.41
CA LEU A 113 21.34 -0.08 -14.79
C LEU A 113 20.31 0.57 -15.72
N LEU A 114 19.06 0.66 -15.27
CA LEU A 114 17.94 1.13 -16.07
C LEU A 114 18.06 2.62 -16.41
N VAL A 115 18.40 3.47 -15.43
CA VAL A 115 18.42 4.93 -15.63
C VAL A 115 19.47 5.33 -16.67
N PRO A 116 20.75 4.91 -16.59
CA PRO A 116 21.73 5.23 -17.63
C PRO A 116 21.34 4.66 -18.99
N PHE A 117 20.81 3.44 -19.04
CA PHE A 117 20.34 2.83 -20.29
C PHE A 117 19.24 3.67 -20.95
N LEU A 118 18.20 4.05 -20.18
CA LEU A 118 17.10 4.88 -20.68
C LEU A 118 17.58 6.27 -21.10
N LEU A 119 18.51 6.88 -20.37
CA LEU A 119 19.09 8.17 -20.75
C LEU A 119 19.85 8.07 -22.08
N VAL A 120 20.65 7.02 -22.27
CA VAL A 120 21.38 6.81 -23.53
C VAL A 120 20.41 6.59 -24.69
N GLU A 121 19.39 5.75 -24.51
CA GLU A 121 18.38 5.50 -25.56
C GLU A 121 17.52 6.73 -25.83
N MET A 122 17.18 7.53 -24.81
CA MET A 122 16.49 8.80 -24.97
C MET A 122 17.32 9.78 -25.80
N VAL A 123 18.62 9.90 -25.51
CA VAL A 123 19.54 10.78 -26.27
C VAL A 123 19.67 10.31 -27.72
N ARG A 124 19.77 8.99 -27.97
CA ARG A 124 19.85 8.42 -29.31
C ARG A 124 18.54 8.58 -30.10
N GLY A 125 17.41 8.38 -29.43
CA GLY A 125 16.08 8.37 -30.04
C GLY A 125 15.42 9.74 -30.16
N TRP A 126 15.94 10.79 -29.51
CA TRP A 126 15.26 12.09 -29.38
C TRP A 126 14.79 12.70 -30.71
N ARG A 127 15.57 12.53 -31.79
CA ARG A 127 15.24 13.08 -33.11
C ARG A 127 14.12 12.33 -33.84
N GLN A 128 13.83 11.10 -33.41
CA GLN A 128 12.82 10.23 -34.02
C GLN A 128 11.53 10.18 -33.19
N VAL A 129 11.45 10.91 -32.08
CA VAL A 129 10.26 10.96 -31.25
C VAL A 129 9.13 11.67 -31.99
N ASN A 130 8.03 10.95 -32.23
CA ASN A 130 6.80 11.57 -32.66
C ASN A 130 6.13 12.24 -31.45
N TRP A 131 6.41 13.53 -31.27
CA TRP A 131 5.90 14.36 -30.18
C TRP A 131 4.38 14.33 -30.04
N LEU A 132 3.66 14.24 -31.16
CA LEU A 132 2.20 14.14 -31.14
C LEU A 132 1.75 12.80 -30.56
N ALA A 133 2.37 11.70 -30.98
CA ALA A 133 2.06 10.38 -30.43
C ALA A 133 2.38 10.31 -28.92
N LEU A 134 3.51 10.91 -28.50
CA LEU A 134 3.87 11.00 -27.09
C LEU A 134 2.85 11.82 -26.29
N LEU A 135 2.47 13.00 -26.79
CA LEU A 135 1.46 13.86 -26.18
C LEU A 135 0.09 13.17 -26.07
N LEU A 136 -0.37 12.53 -27.14
CA LEU A 136 -1.63 11.78 -27.15
C LEU A 136 -1.59 10.63 -26.15
N THR A 137 -0.48 9.88 -26.10
CA THR A 137 -0.31 8.80 -25.12
C THR A 137 -0.35 9.34 -23.70
N TYR A 138 0.34 10.45 -23.43
CA TYR A 138 0.33 11.11 -22.13
C TYR A 138 -1.07 11.59 -21.75
N LEU A 139 -1.81 12.23 -22.66
CA LEU A 139 -3.17 12.72 -22.42
C LEU A 139 -4.15 11.58 -22.13
N VAL A 140 -4.06 10.46 -22.88
CA VAL A 140 -4.89 9.27 -22.64
C VAL A 140 -4.60 8.67 -21.26
N LEU A 141 -3.33 8.51 -20.90
CA LEU A 141 -2.94 7.99 -19.58
C LEU A 141 -3.39 8.93 -18.45
N PHE A 142 -3.20 10.24 -18.62
CA PHE A 142 -3.64 11.24 -17.66
C PHE A 142 -5.16 11.21 -17.46
N LEU A 143 -5.93 11.15 -18.56
CA LEU A 143 -7.39 11.01 -18.50
C LEU A 143 -7.81 9.71 -17.81
N LEU A 144 -7.15 8.59 -18.10
CA LEU A 144 -7.38 7.31 -17.43
C LEU A 144 -7.18 7.42 -15.92
N ILE A 145 -6.12 8.09 -15.47
CA ILE A 145 -5.85 8.31 -14.04
C ILE A 145 -6.91 9.21 -13.41
N ILE A 146 -7.26 10.33 -14.07
CA ILE A 146 -8.30 11.27 -13.63
C ILE A 146 -9.66 10.58 -13.47
N VAL A 147 -9.98 9.59 -14.31
CA VAL A 147 -11.24 8.84 -14.24
C VAL A 147 -11.15 7.70 -13.21
N ALA A 148 -10.02 6.98 -13.16
CA ALA A 148 -9.85 5.83 -12.29
C ALA A 148 -9.83 6.22 -10.80
N VAL A 149 -9.21 7.35 -10.45
CA VAL A 149 -9.07 7.78 -9.05
C VAL A 149 -10.42 8.08 -8.38
N PRO A 150 -11.33 8.90 -8.97
CA PRO A 150 -12.65 9.14 -8.40
C PRO A 150 -13.52 7.89 -8.35
N LEU A 151 -13.46 7.03 -9.39
CA LEU A 151 -14.23 5.78 -9.41
C LEU A 151 -13.78 4.82 -8.32
N GLY A 152 -12.46 4.66 -8.15
CA GLY A 152 -11.89 3.87 -7.06
C GLY A 152 -12.22 4.47 -5.69
N GLY A 153 -12.10 5.79 -5.54
CA GLY A 153 -12.46 6.50 -4.32
C GLY A 153 -13.95 6.36 -3.96
N ALA A 154 -14.85 6.45 -4.94
CA ALA A 154 -16.29 6.28 -4.76
C ALA A 154 -16.63 4.84 -4.35
N ALA A 155 -16.02 3.83 -4.97
CA ALA A 155 -16.24 2.44 -4.61
C ALA A 155 -15.77 2.13 -3.17
N ILE A 156 -14.61 2.67 -2.77
CA ILE A 156 -14.10 2.54 -1.40
C ILE A 156 -15.03 3.28 -0.41
N TYR A 157 -15.43 4.51 -0.75
CA TYR A 157 -16.34 5.29 0.09
C TYR A 157 -17.69 4.59 0.28
N GLN A 158 -18.25 4.01 -0.79
CA GLN A 158 -19.48 3.22 -0.71
C GLN A 158 -19.29 1.94 0.10
N GLY A 159 -18.16 1.25 0.01
CA GLY A 159 -17.87 0.08 0.86
C GLY A 159 -17.71 0.42 2.33
N LEU A 160 -17.13 1.59 2.65
CA LEU A 160 -16.92 2.04 4.03
C LEU A 160 -18.18 2.65 4.66
N CYS A 161 -18.98 3.40 3.89
CA CYS A 161 -20.11 4.16 4.40
C CYS A 161 -21.49 3.63 3.97
N GLY A 162 -21.56 2.77 2.95
CA GLY A 162 -22.81 2.24 2.40
C GLY A 162 -23.41 1.09 3.19
N ASP A 163 -22.61 0.37 3.97
CA ASP A 163 -23.09 -0.69 4.88
C ASP A 163 -23.59 -0.12 6.22
N GLY A 164 -24.57 0.79 6.15
CA GLY A 164 -25.30 1.30 7.32
C GLY A 164 -26.08 0.23 8.10
N ASN A 165 -26.06 -1.03 7.65
CA ASN A 165 -26.76 -2.16 8.26
C ASN A 165 -25.87 -3.09 9.12
N LEU A 166 -24.55 -2.85 9.17
CA LEU A 166 -23.64 -3.66 10.01
C LEU A 166 -23.47 -3.10 11.43
N ALA A 167 -23.84 -1.84 11.68
CA ALA A 167 -23.69 -1.19 12.97
C ALA A 167 -24.74 -1.55 14.06
N PRO A 168 -26.01 -1.93 13.78
CA PRO A 168 -26.96 -2.15 14.88
C PRO A 168 -26.95 -3.57 15.46
N ARG A 169 -26.46 -4.60 14.75
CA ARG A 169 -26.63 -6.00 15.19
C ARG A 169 -25.79 -6.44 16.39
N ILE A 170 -24.78 -5.66 16.80
CA ILE A 170 -23.96 -5.98 18.00
C ILE A 170 -24.60 -5.43 19.28
N LEU A 171 -25.59 -4.54 19.19
CA LEU A 171 -26.25 -3.95 20.37
C LEU A 171 -27.58 -4.63 20.76
N GLU A 172 -28.09 -5.56 19.95
CA GLU A 172 -29.32 -6.30 20.26
C GLU A 172 -29.10 -7.60 21.04
N ASP A 173 -27.89 -8.18 21.05
CA ASP A 173 -27.56 -9.32 21.92
C ASP A 173 -26.96 -8.82 23.24
N GLY A 174 -27.82 -8.22 24.07
CA GLY A 174 -27.48 -7.63 25.37
C GLY A 174 -27.07 -8.64 26.46
N SER A 175 -26.35 -9.71 26.13
CA SER A 175 -26.03 -10.79 27.07
C SER A 175 -24.54 -11.09 27.26
N GLN A 176 -23.63 -10.48 26.49
CA GLN A 176 -22.19 -10.69 26.66
C GLN A 176 -21.40 -9.38 26.66
N ALA A 177 -20.91 -9.01 27.86
CA ALA A 177 -19.96 -7.91 28.01
C ALA A 177 -18.70 -8.19 27.17
N PRO A 178 -18.22 -7.22 26.35
CA PRO A 178 -17.08 -7.44 25.50
C PRO A 178 -15.80 -7.65 26.33
N PRO A 179 -14.87 -8.51 25.88
CA PRO A 179 -13.59 -8.69 26.55
C PRO A 179 -12.79 -7.36 26.58
N PRO A 180 -12.04 -7.07 27.65
CA PRO A 180 -11.44 -5.76 27.93
C PRO A 180 -10.44 -5.26 26.88
N ALA A 181 -9.97 -6.13 25.98
CA ALA A 181 -9.02 -5.76 24.91
C ALA A 181 -9.64 -4.88 23.80
N LEU A 182 -10.97 -4.89 23.62
CA LEU A 182 -11.66 -4.13 22.56
C LEU A 182 -12.12 -2.73 23.01
N GLN A 183 -12.12 -2.42 24.30
CA GLN A 183 -12.53 -1.10 24.79
C GLN A 183 -11.48 -0.01 24.51
N VAL A 184 -10.20 -0.38 24.44
CA VAL A 184 -9.10 0.60 24.22
C VAL A 184 -9.06 1.13 22.78
N SER A 185 -9.52 0.36 21.79
CA SER A 185 -9.60 0.81 20.40
C SER A 185 -10.81 1.71 20.13
N ALA A 186 -11.91 1.55 20.87
CA ALA A 186 -13.11 2.38 20.72
C ALA A 186 -12.87 3.82 21.21
N CYS A 187 -12.13 4.02 22.31
CA CYS A 187 -11.74 5.36 22.79
C CYS A 187 -10.74 6.06 21.83
N ARG A 188 -10.20 5.38 20.79
CA ARG A 188 -9.24 5.95 19.82
C ARG A 188 -9.87 6.44 18.50
N ALA A 189 -11.07 5.95 18.15
CA ALA A 189 -11.74 6.28 16.89
C ALA A 189 -12.74 7.43 16.98
N GLN A 190 -13.12 7.85 18.21
CA GLN A 190 -13.85 9.10 18.41
C GLN A 190 -12.83 10.24 18.59
N GLU A 191 -12.29 10.70 17.47
CA GLU A 191 -11.77 12.06 17.39
C GLU A 191 -12.98 12.99 17.51
N ILE A 192 -13.31 13.32 18.77
CA ILE A 192 -14.35 14.25 19.16
C ILE A 192 -14.09 15.55 18.40
N THR A 193 -15.01 15.90 17.50
CA THR A 193 -15.12 17.23 16.92
C THR A 193 -15.22 18.23 18.09
N PHE A 194 -14.10 18.84 18.46
CA PHE A 194 -14.01 19.86 19.49
C PHE A 194 -14.81 21.09 19.05
N GLY A 195 -16.12 21.08 19.31
CA GLY A 195 -17.00 22.18 18.94
C GLY A 195 -18.27 22.28 19.77
N GLN A 196 -18.79 21.19 20.34
CA GLN A 196 -20.05 21.20 21.09
C GLN A 196 -20.03 20.12 22.19
N VAL A 197 -19.22 20.31 23.23
CA VAL A 197 -19.23 19.42 24.40
C VAL A 197 -19.92 20.11 25.57
N ASN A 198 -21.05 19.53 26.01
CA ASN A 198 -21.80 19.96 27.17
C ASN A 198 -21.05 19.52 28.45
N PRO A 199 -20.54 20.45 29.28
CA PRO A 199 -19.64 20.11 30.40
C PRO A 199 -20.29 19.27 31.51
N ASN A 200 -21.62 19.12 31.51
CA ASN A 200 -22.33 18.39 32.56
C ASN A 200 -22.65 16.93 32.20
N GLN A 201 -22.55 16.53 30.94
CA GLN A 201 -22.95 15.19 30.50
C GLN A 201 -21.76 14.21 30.36
N ASP A 202 -20.52 14.71 30.31
CA ASP A 202 -19.33 13.89 30.06
C ASP A 202 -18.57 13.44 31.32
N GLN A 203 -19.05 13.77 32.53
CA GLN A 203 -18.32 13.39 33.75
C GLN A 203 -18.33 11.88 34.02
N GLU A 204 -19.32 11.14 33.53
CA GLU A 204 -19.35 9.67 33.62
C GLU A 204 -18.42 9.03 32.59
N PHE A 205 -18.37 9.54 31.36
CA PHE A 205 -17.49 9.02 30.30
C PHE A 205 -15.99 9.10 30.68
N TRP A 206 -15.59 10.20 31.32
CA TRP A 206 -14.21 10.37 31.81
C TRP A 206 -13.85 9.47 33.00
N ARG A 207 -14.84 9.02 33.81
CA ARG A 207 -14.59 8.09 34.91
C ARG A 207 -14.22 6.70 34.40
N ASP A 208 -14.80 6.28 33.28
CA ASP A 208 -14.63 4.94 32.75
C ASP A 208 -13.34 4.77 31.93
N CYS A 209 -12.97 5.73 31.06
CA CYS A 209 -11.72 5.59 30.26
C CYS A 209 -10.42 5.89 31.07
N CYS A 210 -10.50 6.48 32.27
CA CYS A 210 -9.30 6.90 33.05
C CYS A 210 -9.14 6.27 34.45
N GLY A 211 -9.94 5.26 34.82
CA GLY A 211 -9.74 4.42 36.01
C GLY A 211 -9.26 5.16 37.27
N ALA A 212 -10.18 5.72 38.05
CA ALA A 212 -9.99 6.22 39.42
C ALA A 212 -8.67 6.99 39.72
N ALA A 213 -8.12 7.74 38.75
CA ALA A 213 -7.03 8.66 39.04
C ALA A 213 -7.56 9.88 39.83
N PRO A 214 -6.87 10.32 40.90
CA PRO A 214 -7.33 11.44 41.71
C PRO A 214 -7.40 12.73 40.89
N LYS A 215 -8.50 13.49 41.08
CA LYS A 215 -8.76 14.77 40.41
C LYS A 215 -7.51 15.67 40.44
N PRO A 216 -7.02 16.18 39.29
CA PRO A 216 -5.98 17.19 39.29
C PRO A 216 -6.50 18.47 39.96
N ARG A 217 -5.65 19.09 40.78
CA ARG A 217 -5.96 20.37 41.45
C ARG A 217 -6.22 21.45 40.41
N PRO A 218 -7.22 22.34 40.61
CA PRO A 218 -7.46 23.45 39.70
C PRO A 218 -6.23 24.37 39.70
N GLY A 219 -5.63 24.57 38.53
CA GLY A 219 -4.57 25.56 38.32
C GLY A 219 -3.21 25.05 37.82
N ARG A 220 -2.91 23.74 37.85
CA ARG A 220 -1.68 23.18 37.23
C ARG A 220 -1.89 21.74 36.78
N GLY A 221 -2.10 21.55 35.48
CA GLY A 221 -2.09 20.23 34.86
C GLY A 221 -2.34 20.33 33.37
N ARG A 222 -1.27 20.50 32.57
CA ARG A 222 -1.34 20.13 31.15
C ARG A 222 -1.25 18.61 31.11
N CYS A 223 -2.31 17.94 30.68
CA CYS A 223 -2.21 16.55 30.28
C CYS A 223 -1.21 16.49 29.12
N CYS A 224 -0.11 15.76 29.30
CA CYS A 224 0.79 15.42 28.21
C CYS A 224 0.05 14.47 27.26
N LEU A 225 -0.60 15.02 26.23
CA LEU A 225 -0.87 14.28 25.01
C LEU A 225 0.47 14.03 24.31
N PRO A 226 0.88 12.80 24.01
CA PRO A 226 2.15 12.52 23.35
C PRO A 226 2.11 12.78 21.83
N TRP A 227 1.15 13.56 21.32
CA TRP A 227 0.86 13.62 19.89
C TRP A 227 1.29 14.91 19.15
N PHE A 228 2.11 15.76 19.77
CA PHE A 228 2.63 16.98 19.12
C PHE A 228 4.16 17.14 19.14
N SER A 229 4.92 16.07 19.34
CA SER A 229 6.39 16.11 19.33
C SER A 229 7.05 15.58 18.05
N SER A 230 6.30 15.04 17.08
CA SER A 230 6.90 14.43 15.89
C SER A 230 7.17 15.39 14.72
N LEU A 231 6.71 16.64 14.77
CA LEU A 231 6.93 17.61 13.68
C LEU A 231 8.14 18.55 13.90
N PHE A 232 8.69 18.62 15.12
CA PHE A 232 9.81 19.52 15.44
C PHE A 232 11.19 18.84 15.51
N VAL A 233 11.26 17.52 15.30
CA VAL A 233 12.53 16.77 15.39
C VAL A 233 13.31 16.77 14.06
N TYR A 234 12.71 17.19 12.94
CA TYR A 234 13.38 17.15 11.62
C TYR A 234 13.99 18.46 11.13
N LEU A 235 13.83 19.57 11.85
CA LEU A 235 14.52 20.83 11.52
C LEU A 235 15.52 21.15 12.63
N GLY A 236 16.76 20.71 12.42
CA GLY A 236 17.89 20.98 13.31
C GLY A 236 18.14 22.47 13.46
N ALA A 237 17.66 23.03 14.57
CA ALA A 237 18.10 24.31 15.09
C ALA A 237 19.03 24.04 16.29
N PRO A 238 20.37 24.20 16.16
CA PRO A 238 21.26 24.07 17.29
C PRO A 238 21.08 25.28 18.22
N GLY A 239 20.53 25.08 19.43
CA GLY A 239 20.60 26.08 20.50
C GLY A 239 19.37 26.30 21.38
N ALA A 240 18.28 25.53 21.27
CA ALA A 240 17.16 25.66 22.21
C ALA A 240 17.42 24.87 23.51
N PRO A 241 17.31 25.48 24.72
CA PRO A 241 17.47 24.77 25.98
C PRO A 241 16.34 23.77 26.19
N HIS A 242 16.70 22.52 26.49
CA HIS A 242 15.76 21.46 26.87
C HIS A 242 14.95 21.88 28.11
N PRO A 243 13.62 21.67 28.15
CA PRO A 243 12.89 21.73 29.40
C PRO A 243 13.32 20.53 30.25
N THR A 244 14.09 20.82 31.30
CA THR A 244 14.48 19.86 32.33
C THR A 244 13.23 19.34 33.03
N CYS A 245 12.92 18.06 32.78
CA CYS A 245 11.98 17.29 33.57
C CYS A 245 12.68 16.87 34.87
N SER A 246 12.86 17.81 35.79
CA SER A 246 13.31 17.51 37.14
C SER A 246 12.09 17.27 38.04
N THR A 247 12.19 16.24 38.88
CA THR A 247 11.22 15.83 39.91
C THR A 247 10.09 14.89 39.48
N ILE A 248 10.43 13.70 38.95
CA ILE A 248 9.64 12.49 39.22
C ILE A 248 10.43 11.62 40.20
N ALA A 249 9.81 11.42 41.36
CA ALA A 249 10.33 10.65 42.47
C ALA A 249 10.73 9.23 42.03
N ARG A 250 11.89 8.80 42.52
CA ARG A 250 12.43 7.45 42.39
C ARG A 250 11.38 6.43 42.86
N ARG A 251 10.87 5.60 41.95
CA ARG A 251 10.42 4.24 42.26
C ARG A 251 11.00 3.28 41.21
N PRO A 252 11.63 2.17 41.62
CA PRO A 252 12.29 1.26 40.71
C PRO A 252 11.30 0.31 40.00
N PRO A 253 11.61 -0.17 38.77
CA PRO A 253 10.66 -0.81 37.86
C PRO A 253 10.45 -2.34 38.03
N TRP A 254 10.69 -2.93 39.22
CA TRP A 254 10.69 -4.41 39.37
C TRP A 254 9.45 -5.02 40.07
N LEU A 255 8.42 -4.25 40.40
CA LEU A 255 7.26 -4.73 41.16
C LEU A 255 5.98 -4.72 40.32
N CYS A 256 5.93 -5.61 39.33
CA CYS A 256 4.68 -6.14 38.75
C CYS A 256 4.97 -7.47 38.02
N SER A 257 5.55 -8.43 38.74
CA SER A 257 5.48 -9.86 38.37
C SER A 257 4.86 -10.63 39.53
N SER A 258 3.53 -10.70 39.53
CA SER A 258 2.78 -11.63 40.37
C SER A 258 1.58 -12.15 39.58
N TRP A 259 1.89 -12.96 38.57
CA TRP A 259 0.98 -13.96 38.01
C TRP A 259 1.65 -15.31 38.22
N GLN A 260 1.48 -15.87 39.42
CA GLN A 260 1.60 -17.31 39.68
C GLN A 260 0.63 -17.66 40.82
N ARG A 261 -0.34 -18.53 40.46
CA ARG A 261 -1.25 -19.34 41.30
C ARG A 261 -2.52 -18.65 41.82
N ALA A 262 -3.63 -18.90 41.12
CA ALA A 262 -4.64 -19.88 41.52
C ALA A 262 -5.29 -20.46 40.26
#